data_AF-A0A6G0YXR8-F1
#
_entry.id   AF-A0A6G0YXR8-F1
#
_cell.length_a   1.000
_cell.length_b   1.000
_cell.length_c   1.000
_cell.angle_alpha   90.00
_cell.angle_beta   90.00
_cell.angle_gamma   90.00
#
_symmetry.space_group_name_H-M   'P 1'
#
loop_
_entity.id
_entity.type
_entity.pdbx_description
1 polymer ?
#
loop_
_entity_poly.entity_id
_entity_poly.type
_entity_poly.pdbx_seq_one_letter_code
_entity_poly.pdbx_strand_id
1 'polypeptide(L)'
;MANNSEDLVDPSTTICQEFENISLSSATEKFVNGYQNPVAWQKKFKVCGNLSKDVLFDNLDMKAITQDQYGMEHDTLPEFIKWKLFGYNIVICYEYIAKGKANKALNIIGEIENILSSIGDKDPFLKSIRIALNHITYSMKGYLFELCSIKNMVLEHFIMPNNMNNANKAGLFGIQSLFFYEYGLPCAQIAKDSALKALSLNENEAEWYFLMARVLTYWQRTCGNYFECSEQEIKASEMAVKIGNKDHHKLHLIHIYHRMSKNMNNNKNAKNEILEKALKLLIEVIDSTKDYLLLKNCLLSLAKIAQNKEYNNDVVIILEQLIDVLKYSDNGYVHGAIGNYYLFNKRDYVKANFHLKKAYDVKSFGCSIDYIYTFFKINPETAPVEQMLVDLLKTFPHPVHQEKLLSQIVSYLILTKNDLIRALEYIPMLLNIKNVTCVYSLLTHRTKFSNYTKEVKLLDVLSEELSLALSSTKLSTDDQKKVTEVITILEPYKLYVSNLMKNNGHIFRNNIINESKVKTTRYNNETERKESWTHNNYKQAVNSVKNKEEGNWRTLKPDSSPKTTIFMRNNQTQIKKPCCICSQM
;
A
#
# COMPACT_ATOMS: atom_id res chain seq x y z
N MET A 1 14.45 62.16 -27.09
CA MET A 1 13.31 61.46 -27.72
C MET A 1 13.24 60.09 -27.07
N ALA A 2 12.21 59.88 -26.26
CA ALA A 2 12.10 58.71 -25.39
C ALA A 2 11.70 57.45 -26.17
N ASN A 3 12.29 56.33 -25.75
CA ASN A 3 12.08 54.96 -26.21
C ASN A 3 10.64 54.48 -25.99
N ASN A 4 10.12 53.70 -26.95
CA ASN A 4 9.08 52.71 -26.72
C ASN A 4 9.53 51.39 -27.36
N SER A 5 10.10 50.50 -26.54
CA SER A 5 10.14 49.06 -26.82
C SER A 5 8.94 48.46 -26.08
N GLU A 6 7.95 48.00 -26.84
CA GLU A 6 6.87 47.17 -26.30
C GLU A 6 7.47 45.80 -25.91
N ASP A 7 7.64 45.59 -24.61
CA ASP A 7 7.96 44.28 -24.05
C ASP A 7 6.73 43.36 -24.21
N LEU A 8 6.86 42.39 -25.11
CA LEU A 8 6.03 41.19 -25.17
C LEU A 8 6.27 40.36 -23.90
N VAL A 9 5.42 40.57 -22.89
CA VAL A 9 5.38 39.72 -21.69
C VAL A 9 4.74 38.38 -22.06
N ASP A 10 5.51 37.30 -21.95
CA ASP A 10 5.04 35.93 -22.09
C ASP A 10 3.96 35.64 -21.03
N PRO A 11 2.74 35.22 -21.41
CA PRO A 11 1.62 35.01 -20.50
C PRO A 11 1.88 33.93 -19.44
N SER A 12 2.89 33.08 -19.62
CA SER A 12 3.34 32.14 -18.58
C SER A 12 3.98 32.82 -17.37
N THR A 13 4.65 33.96 -17.56
CA THR A 13 5.33 34.73 -16.52
C THR A 13 4.37 35.53 -15.64
N THR A 14 3.31 36.08 -16.23
CA THR A 14 2.29 36.87 -15.52
C THR A 14 1.42 35.98 -14.62
N ILE A 15 1.10 34.76 -15.09
CA ILE A 15 0.40 33.74 -14.30
C ILE A 15 1.21 33.37 -13.06
N CYS A 16 2.54 33.26 -13.15
CA CYS A 16 3.39 32.93 -12.01
C CYS A 16 3.43 34.01 -10.91
N GLN A 17 3.27 35.29 -11.24
CA GLN A 17 3.28 36.39 -10.26
C GLN A 17 1.95 36.53 -9.50
N GLU A 18 0.82 36.18 -10.13
CA GLU A 18 -0.50 36.22 -9.47
C GLU A 18 -0.67 35.11 -8.40
N PHE A 19 0.16 34.07 -8.41
CA PHE A 19 0.12 32.97 -7.45
C PHE A 19 0.72 33.29 -6.07
N GLU A 20 1.37 34.45 -5.87
CA GLU A 20 2.03 34.80 -4.61
C GLU A 20 1.10 35.40 -3.54
N ASN A 21 -0.13 35.80 -3.91
CA ASN A 21 -1.07 36.47 -3.00
C ASN A 21 -2.34 35.64 -2.78
N ILE A 22 -2.24 34.55 -2.00
CA ILE A 22 -3.42 33.78 -1.59
C ILE A 22 -4.16 34.54 -0.48
N SER A 23 -5.30 35.15 -0.82
CA SER A 23 -6.29 35.59 0.18
C SER A 23 -7.46 34.62 0.17
N LEU A 24 -7.68 33.92 1.30
CA LEU A 24 -8.83 33.06 1.52
C LEU A 24 -10.09 33.93 1.67
N SER A 25 -10.68 34.35 0.55
CA SER A 25 -11.94 35.08 0.56
C SER A 25 -13.14 34.12 0.67
N SER A 26 -14.20 34.58 1.34
CA SER A 26 -15.46 33.88 1.61
C SER A 26 -16.33 33.60 0.36
N ALA A 27 -15.86 33.94 -0.85
CA ALA A 27 -16.55 33.67 -2.11
C ALA A 27 -16.41 32.21 -2.61
N THR A 28 -15.44 31.46 -2.08
CA THR A 28 -15.08 30.10 -2.52
C THR A 28 -16.09 28.99 -2.15
N GLU A 29 -17.10 29.24 -1.32
CA GLU A 29 -18.07 28.21 -0.92
C GLU A 29 -19.09 27.84 -1.99
N LYS A 30 -19.41 28.75 -2.93
CA LYS A 30 -20.41 28.50 -3.98
C LYS A 30 -19.84 27.72 -5.18
N PHE A 31 -18.53 27.86 -5.46
CA PHE A 31 -17.88 27.18 -6.58
C PHE A 31 -17.60 25.68 -6.32
N VAL A 32 -17.79 25.13 -5.12
CA VAL A 32 -17.35 23.74 -4.84
C VAL A 32 -18.51 22.76 -4.64
N ASN A 33 -19.62 23.22 -4.07
CA ASN A 33 -20.67 22.31 -3.60
C ASN A 33 -21.44 21.58 -4.73
N GLY A 34 -21.40 22.08 -5.98
CA GLY A 34 -22.13 21.49 -7.11
C GLY A 34 -21.32 20.49 -7.97
N TYR A 35 -20.00 20.44 -7.83
CA TYR A 35 -19.12 19.91 -8.88
C TYR A 35 -18.45 18.58 -8.56
N GLN A 36 -18.92 17.81 -7.57
CA GLN A 36 -18.49 16.43 -7.32
C GLN A 36 -16.99 16.15 -7.60
N ASN A 37 -16.08 16.89 -6.97
CA ASN A 37 -14.63 16.79 -7.16
C ASN A 37 -13.89 16.54 -5.83
N PRO A 38 -12.56 16.28 -5.83
CA PRO A 38 -11.81 15.98 -4.61
C PRO A 38 -11.97 17.01 -3.49
N VAL A 39 -12.02 18.30 -3.81
CA VAL A 39 -12.22 19.38 -2.83
C VAL A 39 -13.61 19.29 -2.20
N ALA A 40 -14.65 19.10 -3.02
CA ALA A 40 -16.02 18.95 -2.57
C ALA A 40 -16.22 17.68 -1.73
N TRP A 41 -15.60 16.58 -2.13
CA TRP A 41 -15.66 15.31 -1.42
C TRP A 41 -15.02 15.44 -0.04
N GLN A 42 -13.85 16.05 0.04
CA GLN A 42 -13.14 16.27 1.30
C GLN A 42 -13.95 17.14 2.27
N LYS A 43 -14.58 18.22 1.77
CA LYS A 43 -15.51 19.04 2.56
C LYS A 43 -16.71 18.23 3.05
N LYS A 44 -17.30 17.40 2.19
CA LYS A 44 -18.49 16.58 2.51
C LYS A 44 -18.21 15.53 3.57
N PHE A 45 -17.10 14.79 3.43
CA PHE A 45 -16.78 13.66 4.29
C PHE A 45 -15.91 14.04 5.50
N LYS A 46 -15.45 15.29 5.59
CA LYS A 46 -14.64 15.84 6.69
C LYS A 46 -13.40 15.00 6.99
N VAL A 47 -12.75 14.48 5.95
CA VAL A 47 -11.58 13.61 6.10
C VAL A 47 -10.33 14.47 6.28
N CYS A 48 -10.18 15.13 7.41
CA CYS A 48 -8.93 15.82 7.76
C CYS A 48 -8.55 15.57 9.23
N GLY A 49 -7.64 14.61 9.42
CA GLY A 49 -6.74 14.52 10.57
C GLY A 49 -5.28 14.62 10.11
N ASN A 50 -4.31 14.26 10.95
CA ASN A 50 -2.85 14.27 10.66
C ASN A 50 -2.38 13.35 9.48
N LEU A 51 -3.30 12.80 8.69
CA LEU A 51 -3.05 11.82 7.62
C LEU A 51 -2.48 12.43 6.33
N SER A 52 -2.61 13.75 6.11
CA SER A 52 -2.31 14.40 4.83
C SER A 52 -0.82 14.45 4.44
N LYS A 53 0.10 14.31 5.41
CA LYS A 53 1.55 14.33 5.10
C LYS A 53 2.02 13.03 4.47
N ASP A 54 1.53 11.90 4.97
CA ASP A 54 1.94 10.57 4.49
C ASP A 54 1.31 10.31 3.10
N VAL A 55 0.03 10.63 2.91
CA VAL A 55 -0.69 10.40 1.64
C VAL A 55 -0.03 11.09 0.43
N LEU A 56 0.36 12.36 0.56
CA LEU A 56 1.05 13.06 -0.54
C LEU A 56 2.38 12.40 -0.90
N PHE A 57 3.16 12.02 0.11
CA PHE A 57 4.46 11.41 -0.11
C PHE A 57 4.31 10.03 -0.76
N ASP A 58 3.43 9.19 -0.24
CA ASP A 58 3.16 7.85 -0.74
C ASP A 58 2.73 7.89 -2.21
N ASN A 59 1.84 8.82 -2.59
CA ASN A 59 1.37 8.95 -3.97
C ASN A 59 2.46 9.47 -4.92
N LEU A 60 3.34 10.37 -4.47
CA LEU A 60 4.50 10.81 -5.25
C LEU A 60 5.48 9.66 -5.50
N ASP A 61 5.78 8.86 -4.48
CA ASP A 61 6.68 7.71 -4.59
C ASP A 61 6.09 6.63 -5.51
N MET A 62 4.81 6.29 -5.33
CA MET A 62 4.12 5.30 -6.16
C MET A 62 3.97 5.72 -7.62
N LYS A 63 3.79 7.02 -7.87
CA LYS A 63 3.82 7.60 -9.22
C LYS A 63 5.20 7.47 -9.85
N ALA A 64 6.25 7.91 -9.15
CA ALA A 64 7.63 7.82 -9.63
C ALA A 64 8.02 6.37 -9.98
N ILE A 65 7.75 5.41 -9.08
CA ILE A 65 7.99 3.98 -9.32
C ILE A 65 7.24 3.46 -10.55
N THR A 66 6.00 3.94 -10.77
CA THR A 66 5.20 3.52 -11.94
C THR A 66 5.81 4.07 -13.23
N GLN A 67 6.28 5.32 -13.22
CA GLN A 67 6.97 5.97 -14.34
C GLN A 67 8.34 5.33 -14.63
N ASP A 68 9.12 4.99 -13.61
CA ASP A 68 10.39 4.28 -13.76
C ASP A 68 10.20 2.88 -14.37
N GLN A 69 9.04 2.26 -14.13
CA GLN A 69 8.71 0.94 -14.67
C GLN A 69 8.29 0.98 -16.14
N TYR A 70 7.41 1.90 -16.52
CA TYR A 70 6.80 1.92 -17.85
C TYR A 70 7.33 3.02 -18.78
N GLY A 71 8.18 3.92 -18.27
CA GLY A 71 8.60 5.13 -18.96
C GLY A 71 7.63 6.30 -18.79
N MET A 72 8.01 7.46 -19.35
CA MET A 72 7.26 8.72 -19.27
C MET A 72 6.36 8.98 -20.49
N GLU A 73 6.48 8.16 -21.54
CA GLU A 73 5.76 8.36 -22.80
C GLU A 73 4.30 7.91 -22.70
N HIS A 74 3.40 8.84 -22.38
CA HIS A 74 2.00 8.54 -22.10
C HIS A 74 1.25 7.83 -23.23
N ASP A 75 1.59 8.10 -24.50
CA ASP A 75 0.92 7.49 -25.65
C ASP A 75 1.16 5.98 -25.78
N THR A 76 2.26 5.48 -25.22
CA THR A 76 2.63 4.06 -25.25
C THR A 76 2.19 3.31 -24.00
N LEU A 77 1.68 4.01 -22.98
CA LEU A 77 1.26 3.38 -21.73
C LEU A 77 0.00 2.52 -21.94
N PRO A 78 -0.06 1.32 -21.33
CA PRO A 78 -1.31 0.57 -21.24
C PRO A 78 -2.42 1.37 -20.55
N GLU A 79 -3.67 1.16 -20.95
CA GLU A 79 -4.86 1.86 -20.41
C GLU A 79 -4.91 1.83 -18.87
N PHE A 80 -4.61 0.68 -18.25
CA PHE A 80 -4.65 0.52 -16.79
C PHE A 80 -3.55 1.33 -16.08
N ILE A 81 -2.43 1.61 -16.75
CA ILE A 81 -1.36 2.47 -16.22
C ILE A 81 -1.77 3.94 -16.32
N LYS A 82 -2.37 4.37 -17.44
CA LYS A 82 -2.95 5.72 -17.57
C LYS A 82 -3.99 5.97 -16.46
N TRP A 83 -4.87 4.99 -16.22
CA TRP A 83 -5.87 5.05 -15.16
C TRP A 83 -5.25 5.18 -13.76
N LYS A 84 -4.21 4.38 -13.47
CA LYS A 84 -3.48 4.42 -12.21
C LYS A 84 -2.78 5.76 -11.97
N LEU A 85 -2.09 6.28 -12.98
CA LEU A 85 -1.40 7.58 -12.92
C LEU A 85 -2.38 8.74 -12.75
N PHE A 86 -3.55 8.68 -13.41
CA PHE A 86 -4.63 9.63 -13.18
C PHE A 86 -5.06 9.63 -11.70
N GLY A 87 -5.27 8.45 -11.10
CA GLY A 87 -5.61 8.29 -9.68
C GLY A 87 -4.57 8.89 -8.72
N TYR A 88 -3.28 8.71 -8.98
CA TYR A 88 -2.22 9.33 -8.16
C TYR A 88 -2.22 10.86 -8.33
N ASN A 89 -2.31 11.34 -9.56
CA ASN A 89 -2.23 12.78 -9.84
C ASN A 89 -3.41 13.55 -9.23
N ILE A 90 -4.63 13.00 -9.18
CA ILE A 90 -5.76 13.69 -8.52
C ILE A 90 -5.53 13.86 -7.02
N VAL A 91 -4.93 12.86 -6.34
CA VAL A 91 -4.63 12.92 -4.90
C VAL A 91 -3.50 13.92 -4.66
N ILE A 92 -2.42 13.83 -5.42
CA ILE A 92 -1.27 14.75 -5.33
C ILE A 92 -1.72 16.20 -5.57
N CYS A 93 -2.54 16.43 -6.60
CA CYS A 93 -3.05 17.75 -6.93
C CYS A 93 -3.89 18.32 -5.79
N TYR A 94 -4.83 17.54 -5.25
CA TYR A 94 -5.63 17.97 -4.11
C TYR A 94 -4.76 18.29 -2.89
N GLU A 95 -3.79 17.44 -2.57
CA GLU A 95 -2.88 17.65 -1.44
C GLU A 95 -2.02 18.92 -1.60
N TYR A 96 -1.60 19.27 -2.81
CA TYR A 96 -0.93 20.54 -3.07
C TYR A 96 -1.86 21.73 -2.94
N ILE A 97 -3.10 21.65 -3.44
CA ILE A 97 -4.13 22.68 -3.24
C ILE A 97 -4.37 22.91 -1.75
N ALA A 98 -4.60 21.84 -0.97
CA ALA A 98 -4.85 21.91 0.47
C ALA A 98 -3.67 22.50 1.26
N LYS A 99 -2.44 22.37 0.74
CA LYS A 99 -1.21 22.93 1.32
C LYS A 99 -0.88 24.34 0.80
N GLY A 100 -1.74 24.96 -0.01
CA GLY A 100 -1.51 26.27 -0.62
C GLY A 100 -0.37 26.30 -1.63
N LYS A 101 0.04 25.15 -2.19
CA LYS A 101 1.15 25.04 -3.16
C LYS A 101 0.63 25.11 -4.59
N ALA A 102 0.09 26.26 -4.97
CA ALA A 102 -0.63 26.46 -6.21
C ALA A 102 0.17 26.08 -7.48
N ASN A 103 1.42 26.56 -7.62
CA ASN A 103 2.28 26.22 -8.75
C ASN A 103 2.51 24.71 -8.90
N LYS A 104 2.67 23.99 -7.78
CA LYS A 104 2.84 22.52 -7.81
C LYS A 104 1.55 21.81 -8.21
N ALA A 105 0.40 22.29 -7.73
CA ALA A 105 -0.89 21.75 -8.14
C ALA A 105 -1.14 21.97 -9.64
N LEU A 106 -0.80 23.14 -10.17
CA LEU A 106 -0.94 23.46 -11.59
C LEU A 106 -0.07 22.55 -12.48
N ASN A 107 1.18 22.30 -12.08
CA ASN A 107 2.05 21.36 -12.80
C ASN A 107 1.43 19.96 -12.87
N ILE A 108 0.86 19.47 -11.75
CA ILE A 108 0.19 18.16 -11.73
C ILE A 108 -1.07 18.16 -12.60
N ILE A 109 -1.82 19.27 -12.66
CA ILE A 109 -2.95 19.40 -13.60
C ILE A 109 -2.48 19.26 -15.04
N GLY A 110 -1.36 19.90 -15.41
CA GLY A 110 -0.77 19.74 -16.75
C GLY A 110 -0.40 18.29 -17.06
N GLU A 111 0.11 17.54 -16.07
CA GLU A 111 0.35 16.09 -16.24
C GLU A 111 -0.95 15.29 -16.40
N ILE A 112 -2.03 15.65 -15.70
CA ILE A 112 -3.34 15.03 -15.89
C ILE A 112 -3.85 15.32 -17.30
N GLU A 113 -3.75 16.56 -17.77
CA GLU A 113 -4.14 16.97 -19.13
C GLU A 113 -3.38 16.19 -20.20
N ASN A 114 -2.08 15.94 -20.00
CA ASN A 114 -1.28 15.08 -20.89
C ASN A 114 -1.83 13.64 -20.94
N ILE A 115 -2.17 13.04 -19.78
CA ILE A 115 -2.81 11.72 -19.74
C ILE A 115 -4.12 11.76 -20.55
N LEU A 116 -4.97 12.77 -20.36
CA LEU A 116 -6.25 12.88 -21.06
C LEU A 116 -6.10 13.04 -22.58
N SER A 117 -5.07 13.77 -23.02
CA SER A 117 -4.74 13.94 -24.44
C SER A 117 -4.30 12.63 -25.09
N SER A 118 -3.60 11.77 -24.34
CA SER A 118 -3.11 10.45 -24.79
C SER A 118 -4.18 9.36 -24.88
N ILE A 119 -5.43 9.63 -24.45
CA ILE A 119 -6.52 8.64 -24.48
C ILE A 119 -6.94 8.40 -25.94
N GLY A 120 -6.55 7.25 -26.48
CA GLY A 120 -6.73 6.85 -27.87
C GLY A 120 -7.68 5.66 -28.05
N ASP A 121 -7.78 5.11 -29.27
CA ASP A 121 -8.68 3.97 -29.59
C ASP A 121 -8.38 2.70 -28.79
N LYS A 122 -7.15 2.56 -28.29
CA LYS A 122 -6.72 1.45 -27.45
C LYS A 122 -7.17 1.57 -25.99
N ASP A 123 -7.83 2.68 -25.62
CA ASP A 123 -8.28 2.98 -24.26
C ASP A 123 -9.83 3.05 -24.16
N PRO A 124 -10.55 1.95 -24.46
CA PRO A 124 -12.01 1.97 -24.56
C PRO A 124 -12.72 2.32 -23.24
N PHE A 125 -12.20 1.86 -22.10
CA PHE A 125 -12.76 2.19 -20.79
C PHE A 125 -12.55 3.68 -20.49
N LEU A 126 -11.33 4.21 -20.62
CA LEU A 126 -11.08 5.63 -20.34
C LEU A 126 -11.86 6.55 -21.29
N LYS A 127 -12.02 6.15 -22.56
CA LYS A 127 -12.89 6.85 -23.51
C LYS A 127 -14.35 6.90 -23.05
N SER A 128 -14.87 5.77 -22.54
CA SER A 128 -16.27 5.69 -22.08
C SER A 128 -16.60 6.67 -20.94
N ILE A 129 -15.60 7.02 -20.12
CA ILE A 129 -15.73 7.92 -18.97
C ILE A 129 -15.03 9.29 -19.17
N ARG A 130 -14.69 9.65 -20.42
CA ARG A 130 -13.90 10.86 -20.71
C ARG A 130 -14.50 12.15 -20.17
N ILE A 131 -15.84 12.27 -20.15
CA ILE A 131 -16.51 13.46 -19.61
C ILE A 131 -16.29 13.56 -18.10
N ALA A 132 -16.32 12.45 -17.36
CA ALA A 132 -16.03 12.43 -15.94
C ALA A 132 -14.56 12.81 -15.65
N LEU A 133 -13.62 12.29 -16.44
CA LEU A 133 -12.20 12.60 -16.32
C LEU A 133 -11.92 14.10 -16.56
N ASN A 134 -12.50 14.66 -17.63
CA ASN A 134 -12.43 16.09 -17.94
C ASN A 134 -13.04 16.92 -16.79
N HIS A 135 -14.22 16.53 -16.30
CA HIS A 135 -14.91 17.23 -15.23
C HIS A 135 -14.07 17.34 -13.96
N ILE A 136 -13.46 16.24 -13.51
CA ILE A 136 -12.59 16.24 -12.32
C ILE A 136 -11.39 17.17 -12.54
N THR A 137 -10.72 17.04 -13.69
CA THR A 137 -9.51 17.83 -14.01
C THR A 137 -9.82 19.33 -14.06
N TYR A 138 -10.83 19.72 -14.84
CA TYR A 138 -11.16 21.13 -15.05
C TYR A 138 -11.87 21.76 -13.84
N SER A 139 -12.63 21.01 -13.04
CA SER A 139 -13.18 21.55 -11.79
C SER A 139 -12.10 21.79 -10.74
N MET A 140 -11.07 20.94 -10.65
CA MET A 140 -9.92 21.17 -9.78
C MET A 140 -9.10 22.37 -10.26
N LYS A 141 -8.87 22.49 -11.57
CA LYS A 141 -8.21 23.64 -12.19
C LYS A 141 -8.96 24.94 -11.94
N GLY A 142 -10.28 24.95 -12.14
CA GLY A 142 -11.13 26.09 -11.85
C GLY A 142 -11.11 26.50 -10.38
N TYR A 143 -11.12 25.53 -9.46
CA TYR A 143 -11.01 25.83 -8.03
C TYR A 143 -9.66 26.45 -7.66
N LEU A 144 -8.57 25.95 -8.25
CA LEU A 144 -7.24 26.52 -8.06
C LEU A 144 -7.16 27.97 -8.58
N PHE A 145 -7.74 28.25 -9.74
CA PHE A 145 -7.78 29.60 -10.29
C PHE A 145 -8.62 30.57 -9.47
N GLU A 146 -9.77 30.12 -8.96
CA GLU A 146 -10.60 30.90 -8.04
C GLU A 146 -9.81 31.25 -6.76
N LEU A 147 -9.08 30.30 -6.18
CA LEU A 147 -8.21 30.54 -5.01
C LEU A 147 -7.12 31.59 -5.27
N CYS A 148 -6.73 31.76 -6.54
CA CYS A 148 -5.70 32.69 -6.97
C CYS A 148 -6.26 33.94 -7.63
N SER A 149 -7.59 34.15 -7.56
CA SER A 149 -8.29 35.32 -8.11
C SER A 149 -8.09 35.54 -9.62
N ILE A 150 -7.86 34.48 -10.38
CA ILE A 150 -7.68 34.53 -11.85
C ILE A 150 -9.06 34.56 -12.52
N LYS A 151 -9.47 35.72 -13.07
CA LYS A 151 -10.86 36.03 -13.45
C LYS A 151 -11.31 35.61 -14.86
N ASN A 152 -10.37 35.30 -15.78
CA ASN A 152 -10.68 35.15 -17.20
C ASN A 152 -10.34 33.76 -17.75
N MET A 153 -11.10 32.71 -17.38
CA MET A 153 -10.95 31.41 -18.06
C MET A 153 -12.26 30.72 -18.37
N VAL A 154 -12.35 30.26 -19.62
CA VAL A 154 -13.35 29.31 -20.09
C VAL A 154 -12.88 27.91 -19.68
N LEU A 155 -13.63 27.24 -18.82
CA LEU A 155 -13.46 25.80 -18.60
C LEU A 155 -14.03 25.06 -19.82
N GLU A 156 -13.27 25.04 -20.91
CA GLU A 156 -13.64 24.27 -22.09
C GLU A 156 -13.80 22.78 -21.72
N HIS A 157 -14.74 22.09 -22.35
CA HIS A 157 -15.04 20.65 -22.10
C HIS A 157 -15.68 20.32 -20.74
N PHE A 158 -16.25 21.32 -20.05
CA PHE A 158 -16.90 21.14 -18.76
C PHE A 158 -18.38 20.73 -18.88
N ILE A 159 -18.75 19.56 -18.34
CA ILE A 159 -20.15 19.10 -18.24
C ILE A 159 -20.51 18.88 -16.76
N MET A 160 -21.67 19.39 -16.33
CA MET A 160 -22.16 19.22 -14.96
C MET A 160 -22.56 17.76 -14.66
N PRO A 161 -22.36 17.25 -13.42
CA PRO A 161 -22.66 15.85 -13.08
C PRO A 161 -24.09 15.42 -13.40
N ASN A 162 -25.06 16.32 -13.22
CA ASN A 162 -26.48 16.03 -13.49
C ASN A 162 -26.74 15.71 -14.96
N ASN A 163 -25.96 16.31 -15.87
CA ASN A 163 -26.10 16.20 -17.33
C ASN A 163 -25.27 15.05 -17.91
N MET A 164 -24.48 14.35 -17.09
CA MET A 164 -23.71 13.19 -17.53
C MET A 164 -24.60 11.96 -17.75
N ASN A 165 -24.24 11.14 -18.73
CA ASN A 165 -24.81 9.81 -18.90
C ASN A 165 -24.40 8.87 -17.74
N ASN A 166 -25.01 7.70 -17.65
CA ASN A 166 -24.75 6.77 -16.55
C ASN A 166 -23.29 6.29 -16.49
N ALA A 167 -22.64 6.07 -17.65
CA ALA A 167 -21.24 5.68 -17.69
C ALA A 167 -20.33 6.75 -17.04
N ASN A 168 -20.53 8.03 -17.36
CA ASN A 168 -19.75 9.12 -16.78
C ASN A 168 -20.14 9.40 -15.32
N LYS A 169 -21.41 9.25 -14.93
CA LYS A 169 -21.81 9.29 -13.53
C LYS A 169 -21.12 8.18 -12.73
N ALA A 170 -21.07 6.96 -13.28
CA ALA A 170 -20.29 5.86 -12.69
C ALA A 170 -18.80 6.22 -12.63
N GLY A 171 -18.27 6.83 -13.68
CA GLY A 171 -16.91 7.38 -13.74
C GLY A 171 -16.58 8.30 -12.56
N LEU A 172 -17.45 9.26 -12.24
CA LEU A 172 -17.25 10.14 -11.08
C LEU A 172 -17.14 9.37 -9.76
N PHE A 173 -18.02 8.39 -9.53
CA PHE A 173 -17.97 7.55 -8.34
C PHE A 173 -16.76 6.60 -8.32
N GLY A 174 -16.32 6.11 -9.49
CA GLY A 174 -15.09 5.34 -9.64
C GLY A 174 -13.85 6.16 -9.28
N ILE A 175 -13.76 7.41 -9.78
CA ILE A 175 -12.69 8.34 -9.44
C ILE A 175 -12.73 8.70 -7.94
N GLN A 176 -13.92 8.92 -7.37
CA GLN A 176 -14.09 9.15 -5.94
C GLN A 176 -13.61 7.96 -5.10
N SER A 177 -13.90 6.73 -5.55
CA SER A 177 -13.43 5.52 -4.90
C SER A 177 -11.91 5.41 -4.92
N LEU A 178 -11.27 5.67 -6.07
CA LEU A 178 -9.80 5.75 -6.16
C LEU A 178 -9.21 6.81 -5.23
N PHE A 179 -9.77 8.01 -5.25
CA PHE A 179 -9.30 9.12 -4.43
C PHE A 179 -9.29 8.73 -2.94
N PHE A 180 -10.41 8.20 -2.43
CA PHE A 180 -10.51 7.80 -1.02
C PHE A 180 -9.76 6.51 -0.68
N TYR A 181 -9.53 5.62 -1.65
CA TYR A 181 -8.71 4.44 -1.47
C TYR A 181 -7.27 4.81 -1.06
N GLU A 182 -6.71 5.87 -1.63
CA GLU A 182 -5.34 6.33 -1.32
C GLU A 182 -5.20 6.96 0.09
N TYR A 183 -6.31 7.36 0.74
CA TYR A 183 -6.30 7.81 2.14
C TYR A 183 -6.33 6.65 3.14
N GLY A 184 -6.30 5.41 2.66
CA GLY A 184 -6.18 4.22 3.47
C GLY A 184 -7.43 3.91 4.29
N LEU A 185 -7.25 3.22 5.43
CA LEU A 185 -8.37 2.67 6.18
C LEU A 185 -9.43 3.70 6.63
N PRO A 186 -9.06 4.90 7.12
CA PRO A 186 -10.05 5.89 7.55
C PRO A 186 -11.12 6.22 6.49
N CYS A 187 -10.79 6.03 5.21
CA CYS A 187 -11.65 6.30 4.08
C CYS A 187 -12.15 5.06 3.34
N ALA A 188 -11.76 3.87 3.77
CA ALA A 188 -12.01 2.66 2.99
C ALA A 188 -13.51 2.32 2.88
N GLN A 189 -14.34 2.73 3.86
CA GLN A 189 -15.79 2.60 3.76
C GLN A 189 -16.37 3.54 2.69
N ILE A 190 -15.87 4.78 2.62
CA ILE A 190 -16.27 5.74 1.58
C ILE A 190 -15.85 5.20 0.21
N ALA A 191 -14.61 4.71 0.08
CA ALA A 191 -14.13 4.12 -1.15
C ALA A 191 -14.99 2.94 -1.62
N LYS A 192 -15.44 2.08 -0.67
CA LYS A 192 -16.35 0.97 -0.94
C LYS A 192 -17.72 1.46 -1.41
N ASP A 193 -18.32 2.41 -0.70
CA ASP A 193 -19.66 2.92 -1.03
C ASP A 193 -19.68 3.63 -2.39
N SER A 194 -18.60 4.36 -2.72
CA SER A 194 -18.41 4.96 -4.04
C SER A 194 -18.27 3.89 -5.13
N ALA A 195 -17.50 2.82 -4.92
CA ALA A 195 -17.41 1.72 -5.88
C ALA A 195 -18.77 0.99 -6.08
N LEU A 196 -19.54 0.77 -5.01
CA LEU A 196 -20.90 0.22 -5.10
C LEU A 196 -21.81 1.14 -5.93
N LYS A 197 -21.67 2.45 -5.75
CA LYS A 197 -22.48 3.40 -6.51
C LYS A 197 -22.12 3.41 -7.99
N ALA A 198 -20.84 3.32 -8.34
CA ALA A 198 -20.40 3.16 -9.73
C ALA A 198 -21.00 1.90 -10.37
N LEU A 199 -20.96 0.76 -9.67
CA LEU A 199 -21.59 -0.49 -10.12
C LEU A 199 -23.10 -0.35 -10.33
N SER A 200 -23.81 0.33 -9.41
CA SER A 200 -25.26 0.54 -9.55
C SER A 200 -25.67 1.38 -10.76
N LEU A 201 -24.73 2.14 -11.34
CA LEU A 201 -24.97 3.01 -12.48
C LEU A 201 -24.51 2.37 -13.80
N ASN A 202 -23.48 1.53 -13.76
CA ASN A 202 -22.94 0.85 -14.93
C ASN A 202 -22.39 -0.53 -14.56
N GLU A 203 -23.27 -1.51 -14.41
CA GLU A 203 -22.91 -2.89 -14.03
C GLU A 203 -22.20 -3.69 -15.13
N ASN A 204 -22.07 -3.16 -16.34
CA ASN A 204 -21.38 -3.85 -17.45
C ASN A 204 -19.92 -3.41 -17.61
N GLU A 205 -19.43 -2.51 -16.76
CA GLU A 205 -18.04 -2.08 -16.77
C GLU A 205 -17.20 -2.89 -15.78
N ALA A 206 -16.26 -3.68 -16.30
CA ALA A 206 -15.40 -4.56 -15.53
C ALA A 206 -14.51 -3.81 -14.53
N GLU A 207 -14.09 -2.58 -14.86
CA GLU A 207 -13.20 -1.80 -14.00
C GLU A 207 -13.84 -1.45 -12.65
N TRP A 208 -15.16 -1.32 -12.57
CA TRP A 208 -15.84 -1.06 -11.30
C TRP A 208 -15.85 -2.28 -10.38
N TYR A 209 -15.98 -3.48 -10.93
CA TYR A 209 -15.82 -4.72 -10.17
C TYR A 209 -14.39 -4.91 -9.70
N PHE A 210 -13.42 -4.62 -10.56
CA PHE A 210 -12.01 -4.67 -10.21
C PHE A 210 -11.66 -3.69 -9.09
N LEU A 211 -12.16 -2.45 -9.18
CA LEU A 211 -11.97 -1.43 -8.14
C LEU A 211 -12.60 -1.86 -6.81
N MET A 212 -13.82 -2.41 -6.84
CA MET A 212 -14.47 -2.99 -5.66
C MET A 212 -13.62 -4.09 -5.01
N ALA A 213 -13.13 -5.04 -5.81
CA ALA A 213 -12.29 -6.14 -5.33
C ALA A 213 -10.99 -5.60 -4.70
N ARG A 214 -10.35 -4.58 -5.30
CA ARG A 214 -9.17 -3.92 -4.74
C ARG A 214 -9.43 -3.24 -3.41
N VAL A 215 -10.53 -2.49 -3.29
CA VAL A 215 -10.91 -1.81 -2.04
C VAL A 215 -11.13 -2.84 -0.92
N LEU A 216 -11.87 -3.92 -1.22
CA LEU A 216 -12.13 -4.99 -0.24
C LEU A 216 -10.85 -5.77 0.13
N THR A 217 -9.98 -6.06 -0.85
CA THR A 217 -8.67 -6.67 -0.62
C THR A 217 -7.86 -5.84 0.37
N TYR A 218 -7.79 -4.52 0.15
CA TYR A 218 -7.03 -3.62 1.00
C TYR A 218 -7.61 -3.54 2.42
N TRP A 219 -8.94 -3.43 2.53
CA TRP A 219 -9.64 -3.46 3.82
C TRP A 219 -9.30 -4.73 4.60
N GLN A 220 -9.43 -5.90 3.96
CA GLN A 220 -9.20 -7.19 4.60
C GLN A 220 -7.75 -7.39 5.01
N ARG A 221 -6.80 -6.96 4.18
CA ARG A 221 -5.36 -7.04 4.52
C ARG A 221 -4.95 -6.11 5.65
N THR A 222 -5.67 -4.99 5.81
CA THR A 222 -5.36 -3.99 6.84
C THR A 222 -6.04 -4.32 8.16
N CYS A 223 -7.31 -4.76 8.12
CA CYS A 223 -8.18 -4.95 9.30
C CYS A 223 -8.42 -6.39 9.72
N GLY A 224 -8.26 -7.32 8.80
CA GLY A 224 -8.62 -8.72 9.00
C GLY A 224 -7.41 -9.64 9.00
N ASN A 225 -7.67 -10.93 8.86
CA ASN A 225 -6.61 -11.88 8.60
C ASN A 225 -6.09 -11.67 7.17
N TYR A 226 -4.77 -11.48 7.03
CA TYR A 226 -4.08 -11.26 5.75
C TYR A 226 -4.45 -12.27 4.66
N PHE A 227 -4.65 -13.54 5.03
CA PHE A 227 -4.97 -14.62 4.10
C PHE A 227 -6.47 -14.81 3.86
N GLU A 228 -7.33 -14.23 4.69
CA GLU A 228 -8.78 -14.31 4.55
C GLU A 228 -9.26 -13.44 3.38
N CYS A 229 -10.25 -13.93 2.65
CA CYS A 229 -10.84 -13.26 1.49
C CYS A 229 -12.35 -13.29 1.67
N SER A 230 -13.01 -12.13 1.50
CA SER A 230 -14.46 -12.05 1.68
C SER A 230 -15.20 -12.58 0.43
N GLU A 231 -16.41 -13.10 0.59
CA GLU A 231 -17.23 -13.54 -0.55
C GLU A 231 -17.50 -12.39 -1.54
N GLN A 232 -17.69 -11.16 -1.04
CA GLN A 232 -17.87 -9.97 -1.87
C GLN A 232 -16.62 -9.66 -2.71
N GLU A 233 -15.43 -9.77 -2.13
CA GLU A 233 -14.13 -9.57 -2.80
C GLU A 233 -13.95 -10.58 -3.94
N ILE A 234 -14.20 -11.87 -3.65
CA ILE A 234 -14.07 -12.96 -4.62
C ILE A 234 -15.05 -12.75 -5.78
N LYS A 235 -16.35 -12.56 -5.49
CA LYS A 235 -17.37 -12.37 -6.53
C LYS A 235 -17.10 -11.14 -7.39
N ALA A 236 -16.65 -10.04 -6.80
CA ALA A 236 -16.28 -8.86 -7.55
C ALA A 236 -15.10 -9.15 -8.49
N SER A 237 -14.04 -9.80 -7.99
CA SER A 237 -12.88 -10.12 -8.83
C SER A 237 -13.20 -11.13 -9.94
N GLU A 238 -14.05 -12.12 -9.68
CA GLU A 238 -14.52 -13.08 -10.69
C GLU A 238 -15.37 -12.39 -11.76
N MET A 239 -16.25 -11.47 -11.36
CA MET A 239 -17.07 -10.71 -12.31
C MET A 239 -16.23 -9.77 -13.18
N ALA A 240 -15.20 -9.14 -12.62
CA ALA A 240 -14.26 -8.32 -13.38
C ALA A 240 -13.59 -9.13 -14.49
N VAL A 241 -13.10 -10.34 -14.18
CA VAL A 241 -12.51 -11.24 -15.18
C VAL A 241 -13.56 -11.71 -16.19
N LYS A 242 -14.77 -12.06 -15.74
CA LYS A 242 -15.85 -12.54 -16.62
C LYS A 242 -16.30 -11.49 -17.64
N ILE A 243 -16.43 -10.23 -17.24
CA ILE A 243 -16.89 -9.14 -18.12
C ILE A 243 -15.74 -8.63 -18.98
N GLY A 244 -14.61 -8.29 -18.36
CA GLY A 244 -13.55 -7.53 -19.02
C GLY A 244 -12.47 -8.39 -19.66
N ASN A 245 -12.27 -9.61 -19.15
CA ASN A 245 -11.21 -10.54 -19.58
C ASN A 245 -9.81 -9.89 -19.68
N LYS A 246 -9.52 -8.84 -18.90
CA LYS A 246 -8.24 -8.12 -18.94
C LYS A 246 -7.18 -8.83 -18.11
N ASP A 247 -5.94 -8.88 -18.59
CA ASP A 247 -4.82 -9.60 -17.94
C ASP A 247 -4.57 -9.16 -16.49
N HIS A 248 -4.62 -7.85 -16.23
CA HIS A 248 -4.42 -7.32 -14.87
C HIS A 248 -5.58 -7.65 -13.92
N HIS A 249 -6.80 -7.85 -14.43
CA HIS A 249 -7.93 -8.36 -13.64
C HIS A 249 -7.70 -9.84 -13.27
N LYS A 250 -7.24 -10.65 -14.23
CA LYS A 250 -6.88 -12.07 -13.98
C LYS A 250 -5.79 -12.19 -12.93
N LEU A 251 -4.72 -11.39 -13.04
CA LEU A 251 -3.63 -11.37 -12.05
C LEU A 251 -4.11 -11.05 -10.63
N HIS A 252 -5.08 -10.14 -10.49
CA HIS A 252 -5.65 -9.85 -9.19
C HIS A 252 -6.46 -11.04 -8.64
N LEU A 253 -7.27 -11.70 -9.47
CA LEU A 253 -8.00 -12.91 -9.09
C LEU A 253 -7.06 -14.06 -8.69
N ILE A 254 -5.97 -14.26 -9.44
CA ILE A 254 -4.91 -15.24 -9.12
C ILE A 254 -4.34 -14.97 -7.73
N HIS A 255 -4.08 -13.71 -7.37
CA HIS A 255 -3.60 -13.35 -6.04
C HIS A 255 -4.62 -13.67 -4.94
N ILE A 256 -5.92 -13.46 -5.19
CA ILE A 256 -7.00 -13.81 -4.25
C ILE A 256 -7.05 -15.34 -4.06
N TYR A 257 -7.06 -16.12 -5.15
CA TYR A 257 -7.06 -17.58 -5.09
C TYR A 257 -5.83 -18.13 -4.35
N HIS A 258 -4.65 -17.56 -4.58
CA HIS A 258 -3.46 -17.93 -3.82
C HIS A 258 -3.60 -17.61 -2.32
N ARG A 259 -4.17 -16.46 -1.94
CA ARG A 259 -4.43 -16.12 -0.53
C ARG A 259 -5.41 -17.10 0.11
N MET A 260 -6.53 -17.38 -0.57
CA MET A 260 -7.51 -18.37 -0.13
C MET A 260 -6.87 -19.73 0.13
N SER A 261 -5.98 -20.19 -0.76
CA SER A 261 -5.29 -21.47 -0.62
C SER A 261 -4.48 -21.60 0.69
N LYS A 262 -3.98 -20.49 1.24
CA LYS A 262 -3.20 -20.48 2.51
C LYS A 262 -4.08 -20.70 3.74
N ASN A 263 -5.38 -20.43 3.64
CA ASN A 263 -6.35 -20.70 4.70
C ASN A 263 -6.99 -22.09 4.62
N MET A 264 -6.74 -22.82 3.53
CA MET A 264 -7.34 -24.14 3.27
C MET A 264 -6.45 -25.32 3.73
N ASN A 265 -5.59 -25.11 4.75
CA ASN A 265 -4.58 -26.11 5.15
C ASN A 265 -5.16 -27.48 5.54
N ASN A 266 -6.40 -27.53 6.05
CA ASN A 266 -7.07 -28.76 6.46
C ASN A 266 -7.84 -29.45 5.33
N ASN A 267 -8.08 -28.78 4.20
CA ASN A 267 -8.82 -29.32 3.06
C ASN A 267 -7.95 -29.23 1.79
N LYS A 268 -7.11 -30.25 1.59
CA LYS A 268 -6.19 -30.34 0.45
C LYS A 268 -6.92 -30.29 -0.89
N ASN A 269 -8.09 -30.95 -1.01
CA ASN A 269 -8.84 -30.99 -2.27
C ASN A 269 -9.33 -29.59 -2.67
N ALA A 270 -9.95 -28.85 -1.75
CA ALA A 270 -10.39 -27.48 -2.02
C ALA A 270 -9.21 -26.53 -2.30
N LYS A 271 -8.10 -26.72 -1.59
CA LYS A 271 -6.85 -25.99 -1.84
C LYS A 271 -6.31 -26.26 -3.26
N ASN A 272 -6.37 -27.50 -3.72
CA ASN A 272 -5.87 -27.87 -5.03
C ASN A 272 -6.76 -27.34 -6.13
N GLU A 273 -8.07 -27.47 -5.99
CA GLU A 273 -9.03 -26.92 -6.94
C GLU A 273 -8.83 -25.40 -7.15
N ILE A 274 -8.62 -24.63 -6.07
CA ILE A 274 -8.44 -23.18 -6.18
C ILE A 274 -7.08 -22.81 -6.80
N LEU A 275 -6.04 -23.59 -6.54
CA LEU A 275 -4.71 -23.40 -7.14
C LEU A 275 -4.68 -23.78 -8.62
N GLU A 276 -5.40 -24.83 -9.03
CA GLU A 276 -5.57 -25.20 -10.44
C GLU A 276 -6.30 -24.10 -11.23
N LYS A 277 -7.37 -23.50 -10.65
CA LYS A 277 -8.04 -22.34 -11.24
C LYS A 277 -7.08 -21.16 -11.41
N ALA A 278 -6.26 -20.89 -10.40
CA ALA A 278 -5.24 -19.84 -10.48
C ALA A 278 -4.19 -20.13 -11.56
N LEU A 279 -3.73 -21.38 -11.68
CA LEU A 279 -2.74 -21.77 -12.68
C LEU A 279 -3.28 -21.63 -14.10
N LYS A 280 -4.53 -22.04 -14.35
CA LYS A 280 -5.19 -21.87 -15.67
C LYS A 280 -5.23 -20.41 -16.10
N LEU A 281 -5.75 -19.53 -15.23
CA LEU A 281 -5.80 -18.09 -15.49
C LEU A 281 -4.41 -17.50 -15.73
N LEU A 282 -3.41 -18.02 -15.03
CA LEU A 282 -2.06 -17.50 -15.13
C LEU A 282 -1.38 -17.91 -16.44
N ILE A 283 -1.60 -19.14 -16.92
CA ILE A 283 -1.17 -19.57 -18.26
C ILE A 283 -1.83 -18.70 -19.33
N GLU A 284 -3.14 -18.45 -19.21
CA GLU A 284 -3.84 -17.56 -20.15
C GLU A 284 -3.21 -16.16 -20.21
N VAL A 285 -2.79 -15.59 -19.07
CA VAL A 285 -2.11 -14.28 -19.04
C VAL A 285 -0.72 -14.35 -19.69
N ILE A 286 0.04 -15.42 -19.43
CA ILE A 286 1.36 -15.62 -20.03
C ILE A 286 1.27 -15.70 -21.56
N ASP A 287 0.26 -16.40 -22.06
CA ASP A 287 0.06 -16.60 -23.50
C ASP A 287 -0.54 -15.36 -24.20
N SER A 288 -1.34 -14.56 -23.50
CA SER A 288 -2.00 -13.38 -24.08
C SER A 288 -1.13 -12.13 -24.10
N THR A 289 -0.25 -11.97 -23.11
CA THR A 289 0.38 -10.68 -22.83
C THR A 289 1.81 -10.58 -23.34
N LYS A 290 2.17 -9.42 -23.88
CA LYS A 290 3.56 -9.06 -24.24
C LYS A 290 4.18 -8.07 -23.25
N ASP A 291 3.43 -7.67 -22.24
CA ASP A 291 3.89 -6.74 -21.22
C ASP A 291 4.82 -7.46 -20.24
N TYR A 292 6.13 -7.15 -20.31
CA TYR A 292 7.13 -7.77 -19.44
C TYR A 292 6.87 -7.54 -17.94
N LEU A 293 6.18 -6.46 -17.55
CA LEU A 293 5.86 -6.19 -16.14
C LEU A 293 4.65 -7.00 -15.66
N LEU A 294 3.69 -7.30 -16.53
CA LEU A 294 2.64 -8.28 -16.24
C LEU A 294 3.22 -9.70 -16.19
N LEU A 295 4.07 -10.07 -17.14
CA LEU A 295 4.79 -11.36 -17.15
C LEU A 295 5.67 -11.52 -15.90
N LYS A 296 6.34 -10.46 -15.44
CA LYS A 296 7.06 -10.43 -14.16
C LYS A 296 6.15 -10.81 -12.98
N ASN A 297 4.93 -10.27 -12.94
CA ASN A 297 3.96 -10.60 -11.88
C ASN A 297 3.45 -12.05 -11.99
N CYS A 298 3.36 -12.60 -13.21
CA CYS A 298 3.10 -14.02 -13.43
C CYS A 298 4.23 -14.87 -12.84
N LEU A 299 5.50 -14.53 -13.11
CA LEU A 299 6.67 -15.21 -12.55
C LEU A 299 6.63 -15.26 -11.02
N LEU A 300 6.35 -14.12 -10.37
CA LEU A 300 6.23 -14.06 -8.91
C LEU A 300 5.08 -14.92 -8.36
N SER A 301 3.99 -15.03 -9.11
CA SER A 301 2.83 -15.83 -8.71
C SER A 301 3.10 -17.34 -8.88
N LEU A 302 3.66 -17.74 -10.02
CA LEU A 302 4.13 -19.11 -10.27
C LEU A 302 5.13 -19.56 -9.21
N ALA A 303 6.11 -18.71 -8.88
CA ALA A 303 7.13 -19.02 -7.90
C ALA A 303 6.53 -19.33 -6.52
N LYS A 304 5.43 -18.66 -6.15
CA LYS A 304 4.69 -18.93 -4.90
C LYS A 304 3.87 -20.21 -5.00
N ILE A 305 3.24 -20.48 -6.14
CA ILE A 305 2.46 -21.70 -6.37
C ILE A 305 3.37 -22.93 -6.34
N ALA A 306 4.55 -22.87 -6.99
CA ALA A 306 5.55 -23.94 -7.05
C ALA A 306 6.10 -24.37 -5.68
N GLN A 307 5.97 -23.53 -4.64
CA GLN A 307 6.33 -23.93 -3.27
C GLN A 307 5.39 -25.03 -2.72
N ASN A 308 4.24 -25.27 -3.34
CA ASN A 308 3.38 -26.40 -3.02
C ASN A 308 3.92 -27.65 -3.73
N LYS A 309 4.36 -28.64 -2.93
CA LYS A 309 5.01 -29.89 -3.40
C LYS A 309 4.23 -30.65 -4.48
N GLU A 310 2.91 -30.51 -4.50
CA GLU A 310 1.99 -31.22 -5.40
C GLU A 310 2.04 -30.72 -6.86
N TYR A 311 2.59 -29.52 -7.12
CA TYR A 311 2.62 -28.89 -8.45
C TYR A 311 4.03 -28.72 -9.03
N ASN A 312 5.04 -29.35 -8.42
CA ASN A 312 6.42 -28.89 -8.58
C ASN A 312 6.98 -29.08 -10.00
N ASN A 313 6.68 -30.17 -10.71
CA ASN A 313 7.40 -30.47 -11.95
C ASN A 313 6.92 -29.62 -13.15
N ASP A 314 5.62 -29.62 -13.46
CA ASP A 314 5.09 -28.89 -14.63
C ASP A 314 5.20 -27.36 -14.46
N VAL A 315 4.96 -26.86 -13.25
CA VAL A 315 5.09 -25.43 -12.94
C VAL A 315 6.53 -24.96 -13.04
N VAL A 316 7.52 -25.81 -12.72
CA VAL A 316 8.94 -25.48 -12.88
C VAL A 316 9.33 -25.32 -14.35
N ILE A 317 8.78 -26.13 -15.25
CA ILE A 317 9.02 -25.97 -16.70
C ILE A 317 8.48 -24.63 -17.19
N ILE A 318 7.25 -24.27 -16.82
CA ILE A 318 6.63 -22.98 -17.19
C ILE A 318 7.45 -21.81 -16.62
N LEU A 319 7.92 -21.93 -15.38
CA LEU A 319 8.78 -20.94 -14.74
C LEU A 319 10.08 -20.70 -15.54
N GLU A 320 10.74 -21.77 -15.96
CA GLU A 320 12.01 -21.69 -16.70
C GLU A 320 11.80 -21.07 -18.09
N GLN A 321 10.75 -21.47 -18.81
CA GLN A 321 10.37 -20.86 -20.08
C GLN A 321 10.07 -19.35 -19.94
N LEU A 322 9.32 -18.97 -18.90
CA LEU A 322 9.01 -17.57 -18.65
C LEU A 322 10.27 -16.76 -18.30
N ILE A 323 11.20 -17.32 -17.54
CA ILE A 323 12.49 -16.68 -17.26
C ILE A 323 13.30 -16.50 -18.54
N ASP A 324 13.29 -17.48 -19.45
CA ASP A 324 13.99 -17.38 -20.74
C ASP A 324 13.45 -16.26 -21.63
N VAL A 325 12.14 -15.97 -21.55
CA VAL A 325 11.54 -14.80 -22.21
C VAL A 325 11.94 -13.51 -21.51
N LEU A 326 11.89 -13.48 -20.18
CA LEU A 326 12.10 -12.26 -19.38
C LEU A 326 13.56 -11.82 -19.28
N LYS A 327 14.53 -12.74 -19.39
CA LYS A 327 15.96 -12.44 -19.17
C LYS A 327 16.56 -11.46 -20.17
N TYR A 328 15.90 -11.26 -21.32
CA TYR A 328 16.31 -10.31 -22.36
C TYR A 328 15.69 -8.92 -22.18
N SER A 329 14.85 -8.71 -21.16
CA SER A 329 14.30 -7.39 -20.86
C SER A 329 15.39 -6.47 -20.29
N ASP A 330 15.46 -5.23 -20.77
CA ASP A 330 16.33 -4.19 -20.19
C ASP A 330 15.74 -3.59 -18.90
N ASN A 331 14.53 -3.98 -18.51
CA ASN A 331 13.85 -3.43 -17.34
C ASN A 331 14.39 -4.07 -16.05
N GLY A 332 15.11 -3.29 -15.24
CA GLY A 332 15.68 -3.76 -13.98
C GLY A 332 14.64 -4.33 -12.99
N TYR A 333 13.39 -3.87 -13.01
CA TYR A 333 12.33 -4.44 -12.16
C TYR A 333 11.95 -5.87 -12.58
N VAL A 334 12.03 -6.21 -13.86
CA VAL A 334 11.82 -7.58 -14.36
C VAL A 334 12.91 -8.50 -13.83
N HIS A 335 14.17 -8.05 -13.91
CA HIS A 335 15.30 -8.77 -13.33
C HIS A 335 15.19 -8.96 -11.81
N GLY A 336 14.55 -8.03 -11.09
CA GLY A 336 14.25 -8.21 -9.67
C GLY A 336 13.42 -9.47 -9.37
N ALA A 337 12.43 -9.79 -10.21
CA ALA A 337 11.63 -11.02 -10.02
C ALA A 337 12.41 -12.30 -10.36
N ILE A 338 13.21 -12.28 -11.42
CA ILE A 338 14.10 -13.40 -11.79
C ILE A 338 15.11 -13.64 -10.65
N GLY A 339 15.71 -12.57 -10.14
CA GLY A 339 16.64 -12.63 -9.02
C GLY A 339 16.01 -13.23 -7.76
N ASN A 340 14.79 -12.79 -7.42
CA ASN A 340 14.04 -13.34 -6.28
C ASN A 340 13.70 -14.83 -6.45
N TYR A 341 13.37 -15.27 -7.67
CA TYR A 341 13.18 -16.68 -7.96
C TYR A 341 14.45 -17.49 -7.69
N TYR A 342 15.59 -17.06 -8.22
CA TYR A 342 16.86 -17.76 -7.96
C TYR A 342 17.23 -17.74 -6.48
N LEU A 343 16.99 -16.63 -5.78
CA LEU A 343 17.29 -16.49 -4.37
C LEU A 343 16.45 -17.40 -3.48
N PHE A 344 15.12 -17.35 -3.62
CA PHE A 344 14.20 -17.99 -2.67
C PHE A 344 13.74 -19.39 -3.10
N ASN A 345 13.64 -19.65 -4.40
CA ASN A 345 13.15 -20.93 -4.91
C ASN A 345 14.30 -21.90 -5.25
N LYS A 346 15.30 -21.47 -6.01
CA LYS A 346 16.42 -22.33 -6.43
C LYS A 346 17.62 -22.29 -5.47
N ARG A 347 17.74 -21.25 -4.64
CA ARG A 347 18.90 -20.95 -3.80
C ARG A 347 20.22 -20.87 -4.60
N ASP A 348 20.13 -20.40 -5.84
CA ASP A 348 21.28 -20.12 -6.69
C ASP A 348 21.71 -18.66 -6.46
N TYR A 349 22.61 -18.47 -5.48
CA TYR A 349 23.04 -17.13 -5.09
C TYR A 349 23.80 -16.40 -6.20
N VAL A 350 24.52 -17.11 -7.07
CA VAL A 350 25.30 -16.48 -8.15
C VAL A 350 24.36 -15.89 -9.20
N LYS A 351 23.37 -16.66 -9.67
CA LYS A 351 22.36 -16.14 -10.61
C LYS A 351 21.46 -15.08 -9.97
N ALA A 352 21.08 -15.29 -8.71
CA ALA A 352 20.33 -14.29 -7.95
C ALA A 352 21.09 -12.96 -7.90
N ASN A 353 22.38 -12.99 -7.58
CA ASN A 353 23.22 -11.78 -7.49
C ASN A 353 23.28 -11.02 -8.81
N PHE A 354 23.47 -11.72 -9.94
CA PHE A 354 23.48 -11.10 -11.27
C PHE A 354 22.20 -10.32 -11.58
N HIS A 355 21.04 -10.95 -11.37
CA HIS A 355 19.75 -10.32 -11.67
C HIS A 355 19.34 -9.26 -10.64
N LEU A 356 19.59 -9.50 -9.35
CA LEU A 356 19.31 -8.54 -8.28
C LEU A 356 20.20 -7.29 -8.38
N LYS A 357 21.42 -7.40 -8.91
CA LYS A 357 22.27 -6.24 -9.19
C LYS A 357 21.63 -5.30 -10.20
N LYS A 358 21.07 -5.82 -11.30
CA LYS A 358 20.35 -5.01 -12.28
C LYS A 358 19.11 -4.30 -11.66
N ALA A 359 18.41 -4.97 -10.76
CA ALA A 359 17.31 -4.37 -10.02
C ALA A 359 17.77 -3.30 -9.00
N TYR A 360 18.92 -3.52 -8.37
CA TYR A 360 19.56 -2.56 -7.48
C TYR A 360 19.97 -1.29 -8.24
N ASP A 361 20.48 -1.42 -9.46
CA ASP A 361 20.94 -0.29 -10.30
C ASP A 361 19.79 0.64 -10.71
N VAL A 362 18.59 0.08 -10.92
CA VAL A 362 17.36 0.87 -11.13
C VAL A 362 16.66 1.28 -9.82
N LYS A 363 17.35 1.16 -8.68
CA LYS A 363 16.85 1.58 -7.35
C LYS A 363 15.53 0.90 -6.97
N SER A 364 15.39 -0.39 -7.27
CA SER A 364 14.23 -1.16 -6.80
C SER A 364 14.37 -1.51 -5.31
N PHE A 365 13.71 -0.75 -4.41
CA PHE A 365 13.87 -0.84 -2.95
C PHE A 365 14.00 -2.26 -2.38
N GLY A 366 12.98 -3.11 -2.57
CA GLY A 366 12.98 -4.47 -2.04
C GLY A 366 14.12 -5.31 -2.60
N CYS A 367 14.35 -5.23 -3.92
CA CYS A 367 15.41 -5.95 -4.60
C CYS A 367 16.80 -5.44 -4.19
N SER A 368 16.94 -4.17 -3.83
CA SER A 368 18.20 -3.61 -3.35
C SER A 368 18.62 -4.24 -2.03
N ILE A 369 17.67 -4.45 -1.11
CA ILE A 369 17.93 -5.17 0.15
C ILE A 369 18.24 -6.66 -0.15
N ASP A 370 17.51 -7.29 -1.07
CA ASP A 370 17.73 -8.68 -1.45
C ASP A 370 19.10 -8.89 -2.16
N TYR A 371 19.57 -7.90 -2.91
CA TYR A 371 20.91 -7.87 -3.49
C TYR A 371 21.98 -7.88 -2.39
N ILE A 372 21.89 -6.98 -1.41
CA ILE A 372 22.84 -6.91 -0.28
C ILE A 372 22.82 -8.23 0.50
N TYR A 373 21.63 -8.79 0.74
CA TYR A 373 21.48 -10.10 1.38
C TYR A 373 22.15 -11.22 0.60
N THR A 374 21.97 -11.24 -0.73
CA THR A 374 22.60 -12.24 -1.60
C THR A 374 24.12 -12.09 -1.60
N PHE A 375 24.62 -10.86 -1.67
CA PHE A 375 26.05 -10.57 -1.61
C PHE A 375 26.67 -11.01 -0.28
N PHE A 376 25.97 -10.78 0.84
CA PHE A 376 26.34 -11.29 2.15
C PHE A 376 26.35 -12.82 2.22
N LYS A 377 25.40 -13.50 1.55
CA LYS A 377 25.39 -14.98 1.51
C LYS A 377 26.53 -15.57 0.70
N ILE A 378 27.01 -14.87 -0.33
CA ILE A 378 28.17 -15.29 -1.11
C ILE A 378 29.46 -15.00 -0.33
N ASN A 379 29.55 -13.84 0.33
CA ASN A 379 30.76 -13.33 0.97
C ASN A 379 30.51 -12.90 2.44
N PRO A 380 30.20 -13.83 3.37
CA PRO A 380 29.72 -13.47 4.71
C PRO A 380 30.74 -12.70 5.56
N GLU A 381 32.04 -12.93 5.32
CA GLU A 381 33.12 -12.31 6.10
C GLU A 381 33.49 -10.92 5.59
N THR A 382 33.40 -10.68 4.28
CA THR A 382 33.92 -9.48 3.62
C THR A 382 32.84 -8.52 3.12
N ALA A 383 31.57 -8.92 3.11
CA ALA A 383 30.48 -8.07 2.62
C ALA A 383 30.31 -6.80 3.48
N PRO A 384 30.37 -5.59 2.89
CA PRO A 384 30.21 -4.33 3.62
C PRO A 384 28.72 -4.00 3.81
N VAL A 385 27.95 -4.91 4.44
CA VAL A 385 26.48 -4.86 4.56
C VAL A 385 25.99 -3.53 5.12
N GLU A 386 26.59 -3.06 6.21
CA GLU A 386 26.22 -1.78 6.83
C GLU A 386 26.38 -0.61 5.86
N GLN A 387 27.56 -0.45 5.25
CA GLN A 387 27.82 0.64 4.30
C GLN A 387 26.82 0.61 3.14
N MET A 388 26.57 -0.57 2.57
CA MET A 388 25.62 -0.72 1.47
C MET A 388 24.20 -0.33 1.89
N LEU A 389 23.75 -0.67 3.10
CA LEU A 389 22.43 -0.26 3.61
C LEU A 389 22.36 1.24 3.93
N VAL A 390 23.46 1.83 4.43
CA VAL A 390 23.57 3.27 4.70
C VAL A 390 23.48 4.07 3.40
N ASP A 391 24.12 3.61 2.32
CA ASP A 391 24.04 4.24 1.01
C ASP A 391 22.59 4.27 0.48
N LEU A 392 21.79 3.25 0.81
CA LEU A 392 20.37 3.21 0.47
C LEU A 392 19.51 4.22 1.24
N LEU A 393 19.93 4.69 2.42
CA LEU A 393 19.19 5.72 3.17
C LEU A 393 19.10 7.02 2.38
N LYS A 394 20.14 7.38 1.62
CA LYS A 394 20.08 8.57 0.74
C LYS A 394 19.20 8.36 -0.48
N THR A 395 19.12 7.12 -0.95
CA THR A 395 18.35 6.74 -2.15
C THR A 395 16.86 6.66 -1.88
N PHE A 396 16.45 6.23 -0.69
CA PHE A 396 15.05 5.95 -0.36
C PHE A 396 14.54 6.77 0.82
N PRO A 397 14.27 8.08 0.66
CA PRO A 397 13.93 8.98 1.76
C PRO A 397 12.57 8.70 2.42
N HIS A 398 11.76 7.79 1.88
CA HIS A 398 10.45 7.43 2.42
C HIS A 398 10.57 6.93 3.88
N PRO A 399 9.75 7.43 4.84
CA PRO A 399 9.84 7.01 6.25
C PRO A 399 9.76 5.48 6.47
N VAL A 400 8.87 4.79 5.77
CA VAL A 400 8.77 3.32 5.79
C VAL A 400 10.03 2.63 5.25
N HIS A 401 10.62 3.14 4.17
CA HIS A 401 11.89 2.61 3.64
C HIS A 401 13.06 2.90 4.59
N GLN A 402 13.12 4.11 5.15
CA GLN A 402 14.10 4.52 6.16
C GLN A 402 14.04 3.62 7.39
N GLU A 403 12.83 3.41 7.96
CA GLU A 403 12.65 2.49 9.09
C GLU A 403 13.19 1.12 8.73
N LYS A 404 12.78 0.57 7.58
CA LYS A 404 13.15 -0.78 7.19
C LYS A 404 14.66 -0.94 7.00
N LEU A 405 15.34 0.06 6.44
CA LEU A 405 16.79 0.05 6.29
C LEU A 405 17.48 0.16 7.65
N LEU A 406 17.09 1.13 8.48
CA LEU A 406 17.64 1.36 9.81
C LEU A 406 17.43 0.15 10.73
N SER A 407 16.25 -0.50 10.70
CA SER A 407 16.00 -1.71 11.49
C SER A 407 16.84 -2.90 11.02
N GLN A 408 17.10 -3.03 9.72
CA GLN A 408 18.06 -4.03 9.22
C GLN A 408 19.50 -3.70 9.66
N ILE A 409 19.95 -2.45 9.55
CA ILE A 409 21.29 -2.00 9.99
C ILE A 409 21.50 -2.31 11.47
N VAL A 410 20.60 -1.82 12.32
CA VAL A 410 20.65 -2.02 13.78
C VAL A 410 20.63 -3.51 14.12
N SER A 411 19.73 -4.29 13.51
CA SER A 411 19.67 -5.73 13.77
C SER A 411 20.90 -6.49 13.27
N TYR A 412 21.53 -6.06 12.19
CA TYR A 412 22.77 -6.66 11.69
C TYR A 412 23.93 -6.39 12.65
N LEU A 413 24.11 -5.13 13.07
CA LEU A 413 25.17 -4.74 13.99
C LEU A 413 25.07 -5.45 15.32
N ILE A 414 23.87 -5.50 15.92
CA ILE A 414 23.64 -6.15 17.20
C ILE A 414 23.67 -7.68 17.06
N LEU A 415 22.80 -8.26 16.22
CA LEU A 415 22.57 -9.71 16.23
C LEU A 415 23.60 -10.51 15.42
N THR A 416 24.34 -9.86 14.51
CA THR A 416 25.28 -10.55 13.60
C THR A 416 26.73 -10.15 13.88
N LYS A 417 27.01 -8.87 14.12
CA LYS A 417 28.37 -8.39 14.42
C LYS A 417 28.67 -8.27 15.92
N ASN A 418 27.65 -8.31 16.78
CA ASN A 418 27.79 -8.05 18.21
C ASN A 418 28.48 -6.70 18.50
N ASP A 419 28.17 -5.69 17.68
CA ASP A 419 28.76 -4.35 17.73
C ASP A 419 27.68 -3.33 18.12
N LEU A 420 27.41 -3.26 19.43
CA LEU A 420 26.45 -2.31 19.98
C LEU A 420 26.90 -0.87 19.77
N ILE A 421 28.20 -0.57 19.95
CA ILE A 421 28.72 0.81 19.91
C ILE A 421 28.43 1.45 18.55
N ARG A 422 28.66 0.71 17.47
CA ARG A 422 28.34 1.19 16.13
C ARG A 422 26.83 1.27 15.89
N ALA A 423 26.04 0.38 16.49
CA ALA A 423 24.57 0.45 16.41
C ALA A 423 24.00 1.73 17.07
N LEU A 424 24.66 2.28 18.10
CA LEU A 424 24.21 3.51 18.79
C LEU A 424 24.10 4.71 17.85
N GLU A 425 24.82 4.74 16.73
CA GLU A 425 24.71 5.82 15.73
C GLU A 425 23.35 5.81 15.03
N TYR A 426 22.76 4.63 14.82
CA TYR A 426 21.54 4.45 14.03
C TYR A 426 20.27 4.35 14.86
N ILE A 427 20.37 3.91 16.12
CA ILE A 427 19.20 3.73 17.01
C ILE A 427 18.41 5.04 17.19
N PRO A 428 19.02 6.21 17.47
CA PRO A 428 18.28 7.47 17.57
C PRO A 428 17.51 7.81 16.29
N MET A 429 18.12 7.59 15.12
CA MET A 429 17.47 7.84 13.82
C MET A 429 16.24 6.94 13.64
N LEU A 430 16.36 5.65 14.01
CA LEU A 430 15.26 4.69 13.95
C LEU A 430 14.11 5.09 14.88
N LEU A 431 14.41 5.43 16.13
CA LEU A 431 13.42 5.78 17.15
C LEU A 431 12.76 7.16 16.90
N ASN A 432 13.34 8.00 16.04
CA ASN A 432 12.71 9.24 15.61
C ASN A 432 11.52 8.99 14.65
N ILE A 433 11.42 7.80 14.03
CA ILE A 433 10.33 7.45 13.14
C ILE A 433 9.11 6.98 13.97
N LYS A 434 8.12 7.86 14.08
CA LYS A 434 6.89 7.65 14.89
C LYS A 434 5.67 7.24 14.06
N ASN A 435 5.85 6.81 12.81
CA ASN A 435 4.74 6.30 12.01
C ASN A 435 4.24 4.96 12.60
N VAL A 436 2.92 4.77 12.69
CA VAL A 436 2.29 3.61 13.35
C VAL A 436 2.69 2.28 12.69
N THR A 437 2.78 2.24 11.36
CA THR A 437 3.18 1.05 10.61
C THR A 437 4.65 0.71 10.90
N CYS A 438 5.50 1.73 10.99
CA CYS A 438 6.91 1.61 11.35
C CYS A 438 7.09 1.05 12.76
N VAL A 439 6.32 1.54 13.73
CA VAL A 439 6.31 1.01 15.11
C VAL A 439 5.96 -0.48 15.13
N TYR A 440 4.94 -0.90 14.37
CA TYR A 440 4.54 -2.30 14.30
C TYR A 440 5.61 -3.18 13.63
N SER A 441 6.30 -2.66 12.61
CA SER A 441 7.44 -3.31 11.95
C SER A 441 8.54 -3.65 12.96
N LEU A 442 8.83 -2.76 13.92
CA LEU A 442 9.81 -3.02 14.99
C LEU A 442 9.41 -4.14 15.96
N LEU A 443 8.11 -4.33 16.18
CA LEU A 443 7.58 -5.39 17.05
C LEU A 443 7.51 -6.76 16.36
N THR A 444 7.55 -6.77 15.03
CA THR A 444 7.45 -7.98 14.20
C THR A 444 8.66 -8.13 13.28
N HIS A 445 9.80 -7.57 13.70
CA HIS A 445 10.98 -7.42 12.85
C HIS A 445 11.53 -8.79 12.45
N ARG A 446 11.80 -8.95 11.16
CA ARG A 446 12.51 -10.12 10.61
C ARG A 446 13.87 -9.68 10.14
N THR A 447 14.90 -10.17 10.81
CA THR A 447 16.30 -9.95 10.46
C THR A 447 16.65 -10.73 9.20
N LYS A 448 17.25 -10.06 8.20
CA LYS A 448 17.73 -10.72 6.98
C LYS A 448 19.15 -11.26 7.14
N PHE A 449 19.99 -10.59 7.92
CA PHE A 449 21.43 -10.83 7.92
C PHE A 449 21.92 -11.72 9.07
N SER A 450 21.02 -12.28 9.87
CA SER A 450 21.36 -13.21 10.94
C SER A 450 20.84 -14.62 10.65
N ASN A 451 21.27 -15.59 11.47
CA ASN A 451 20.76 -16.96 11.43
C ASN A 451 19.37 -17.11 12.09
N TYR A 452 18.84 -16.03 12.69
CA TYR A 452 17.52 -16.06 13.30
C TYR A 452 16.43 -16.02 12.24
N THR A 453 15.69 -17.12 12.10
CA THR A 453 14.58 -17.22 11.14
C THR A 453 13.24 -16.77 11.73
N LYS A 454 13.19 -16.41 13.01
CA LYS A 454 11.98 -16.02 13.73
C LYS A 454 11.86 -14.49 13.81
N GLU A 455 10.62 -14.03 13.96
CA GLU A 455 10.35 -12.64 14.28
C GLU A 455 10.96 -12.29 15.64
N VAL A 456 11.57 -11.11 15.71
CA VAL A 456 12.23 -10.57 16.88
C VAL A 456 11.56 -9.24 17.20
N LYS A 457 11.21 -9.03 18.47
CA LYS A 457 10.80 -7.72 18.97
C LYS A 457 12.05 -6.87 19.11
N LEU A 458 12.36 -6.07 18.09
CA LEU A 458 13.63 -5.33 18.04
C LEU A 458 13.75 -4.34 19.21
N LEU A 459 12.63 -3.77 19.68
CA LEU A 459 12.61 -2.92 20.87
C LEU A 459 13.01 -3.64 22.16
N ASP A 460 12.67 -4.93 22.28
CA ASP A 460 13.03 -5.74 23.44
C ASP A 460 14.52 -6.07 23.41
N VAL A 461 15.03 -6.45 22.23
CA VAL A 461 16.48 -6.66 22.01
C VAL A 461 17.27 -5.40 22.34
N LEU A 462 16.83 -4.24 21.85
CA LEU A 462 17.48 -2.96 22.16
C LEU A 462 17.48 -2.68 23.66
N SER A 463 16.35 -2.94 24.34
CA SER A 463 16.27 -2.72 25.79
C SER A 463 17.22 -3.62 26.56
N GLU A 464 17.32 -4.90 26.19
CA GLU A 464 18.19 -5.88 26.84
C GLU A 464 19.68 -5.54 26.63
N GLU A 465 20.09 -5.32 25.39
CA GLU A 465 21.48 -5.01 25.03
C GLU A 465 21.97 -3.71 25.67
N LEU A 466 21.15 -2.66 25.66
CA LEU A 466 21.49 -1.38 26.30
C LEU A 466 21.57 -1.50 27.83
N SER A 467 20.71 -2.31 28.45
CA SER A 467 20.75 -2.55 29.90
C SER A 467 22.01 -3.33 30.31
N LEU A 468 22.36 -4.36 29.52
CA LEU A 468 23.60 -5.11 29.72
C LEU A 468 24.82 -4.20 29.57
N ALA A 469 24.85 -3.35 28.55
CA ALA A 469 25.90 -2.37 28.31
C ALA A 469 26.06 -1.39 29.48
N LEU A 470 24.97 -0.83 30.02
CA LEU A 470 25.04 0.05 31.20
C LEU A 470 25.67 -0.62 32.42
N SER A 471 25.37 -1.91 32.63
CA SER A 471 25.92 -2.67 33.75
C SER A 471 27.37 -3.14 33.54
N SER A 472 27.91 -2.97 32.33
CA SER A 472 29.25 -3.42 31.97
C SER A 472 30.31 -2.43 32.45
N THR A 473 31.28 -2.94 33.21
CA THR A 473 32.49 -2.20 33.61
C THR A 473 33.54 -2.12 32.50
N LYS A 474 33.29 -2.75 31.35
CA LYS A 474 34.26 -2.87 30.24
C LYS A 474 34.17 -1.75 29.20
N LEU A 475 33.12 -0.93 29.24
CA LEU A 475 32.92 0.16 28.28
C LEU A 475 33.73 1.39 28.65
N SER A 476 34.15 2.16 27.64
CA SER A 476 34.76 3.47 27.86
C SER A 476 33.73 4.47 28.42
N THR A 477 34.21 5.53 29.07
CA THR A 477 33.33 6.59 29.60
C THR A 477 32.50 7.27 28.50
N ASP A 478 33.07 7.44 27.30
CA ASP A 478 32.36 8.02 26.15
C ASP A 478 31.26 7.07 25.63
N ASP A 479 31.56 5.77 25.55
CA ASP A 479 30.58 4.76 25.14
C ASP A 479 29.46 4.63 26.16
N GLN A 480 29.76 4.66 27.47
CA GLN A 480 28.73 4.68 28.52
C GLN A 480 27.82 5.90 28.42
N LYS A 481 28.38 7.07 28.07
CA LYS A 481 27.59 8.28 27.83
C LYS A 481 26.65 8.11 26.65
N LYS A 482 27.14 7.59 25.51
CA LYS A 482 26.29 7.32 24.32
C LYS A 482 25.18 6.31 24.61
N VAL A 483 25.48 5.23 25.35
CA VAL A 483 24.47 4.26 25.79
C VAL A 483 23.39 4.95 26.63
N THR A 484 23.80 5.80 27.57
CA THR A 484 22.87 6.56 28.42
C THR A 484 21.99 7.47 27.59
N GLU A 485 22.55 8.22 26.64
CA GLU A 485 21.80 9.09 25.72
C GLU A 485 20.75 8.31 24.92
N VAL A 486 21.11 7.16 24.34
CA VAL A 486 20.17 6.33 23.59
C VAL A 486 19.04 5.81 24.49
N ILE A 487 19.33 5.41 25.74
CA ILE A 487 18.30 4.97 26.69
C ILE A 487 17.32 6.10 27.01
N THR A 488 17.79 7.34 27.13
CA THR A 488 16.89 8.50 27.34
C THR A 488 15.94 8.74 26.18
N ILE A 489 16.24 8.24 24.97
CA ILE A 489 15.36 8.29 23.80
C ILE A 489 14.44 7.05 23.76
N LEU A 490 14.98 5.87 24.08
CA LEU A 490 14.27 4.60 24.04
C LEU A 490 13.10 4.54 25.03
N GLU A 491 13.28 5.00 26.26
CA GLU A 491 12.23 4.91 27.29
C GLU A 491 10.97 5.75 26.95
N PRO A 492 11.09 7.03 26.53
CA PRO A 492 9.97 7.78 25.98
C PRO A 492 9.32 7.11 24.76
N TYR A 493 10.12 6.49 23.88
CA TYR A 493 9.60 5.77 22.73
C TYR A 493 8.76 4.56 23.15
N LYS A 494 9.24 3.75 24.10
CA LYS A 494 8.49 2.59 24.65
C LYS A 494 7.18 3.03 25.31
N LEU A 495 7.17 4.17 26.00
CA LEU A 495 5.94 4.75 26.53
C LEU A 495 4.98 5.16 25.41
N TYR A 496 5.50 5.80 24.35
CA TYR A 496 4.72 6.12 23.15
C TYR A 496 4.10 4.88 22.50
N VAL A 497 4.90 3.82 22.28
CA VAL A 497 4.42 2.53 21.74
C VAL A 497 3.35 1.93 22.65
N SER A 498 3.56 1.94 23.96
CA SER A 498 2.59 1.42 24.94
C SER A 498 1.27 2.17 24.89
N ASN A 499 1.29 3.50 24.76
CA ASN A 499 0.09 4.32 24.63
C ASN A 499 -0.62 4.08 23.30
N LEU A 500 0.14 3.94 22.21
CA LEU A 500 -0.38 3.59 20.89
C LEU A 500 -1.11 2.23 20.92
N MET A 501 -0.55 1.24 21.63
CA MET A 501 -1.16 -0.09 21.75
C MET A 501 -2.36 -0.12 22.72
N LYS A 502 -2.42 0.79 23.71
CA LYS A 502 -3.54 0.91 24.68
C LYS A 502 -4.78 1.58 24.08
N ASN A 503 -4.62 2.47 23.09
CA ASN A 503 -5.75 3.14 22.46
C ASN A 503 -6.58 2.12 21.65
N ASN A 504 -7.75 1.76 22.19
CA ASN A 504 -8.67 0.70 21.74
C ASN A 504 -9.22 0.81 20.29
N GLY A 505 -8.80 1.81 19.52
CA GLY A 505 -9.24 2.04 18.14
C GLY A 505 -8.26 1.56 17.07
N HIS A 506 -7.09 1.04 17.44
CA HIS A 506 -6.09 0.63 16.45
C HIS A 506 -6.33 -0.80 15.94
N ILE A 507 -6.15 -0.92 14.63
CA ILE A 507 -6.62 -1.96 13.72
C ILE A 507 -6.01 -3.35 14.03
N PHE A 508 -4.95 -3.39 14.85
CA PHE A 508 -4.07 -4.54 15.02
C PHE A 508 -4.24 -5.29 16.36
N ARG A 509 -5.24 -4.93 17.18
CA ARG A 509 -5.43 -5.49 18.53
C ARG A 509 -5.57 -7.03 18.56
N ASN A 510 -6.11 -7.64 17.51
CA ASN A 510 -6.44 -9.06 17.53
C ASN A 510 -5.22 -10.00 17.53
N ASN A 511 -4.03 -9.53 17.15
CA ASN A 511 -2.84 -10.39 17.05
C ASN A 511 -1.92 -10.36 18.27
N ILE A 512 -2.08 -9.40 19.20
CA ILE A 512 -1.10 -9.18 20.29
C ILE A 512 -1.54 -9.86 21.61
N ILE A 513 -2.84 -10.07 21.82
CA ILE A 513 -3.36 -10.52 23.13
C ILE A 513 -2.99 -11.99 23.44
N ASN A 514 -2.67 -12.80 22.42
CA ASN A 514 -2.41 -14.23 22.61
C ASN A 514 -0.96 -14.59 23.01
N GLU A 515 -0.02 -13.65 23.06
CA GLU A 515 1.39 -13.94 23.41
C GLU A 515 1.87 -13.32 24.74
N SER A 516 0.95 -12.98 25.65
CA SER A 516 1.30 -12.41 26.97
C SER A 516 1.94 -13.40 27.96
N LYS A 517 2.25 -14.64 27.55
CA LYS A 517 3.13 -15.53 28.34
C LYS A 517 4.58 -15.34 27.91
N VAL A 518 5.21 -14.33 28.50
CA VAL A 518 6.65 -14.07 28.47
C VAL A 518 7.40 -15.37 28.81
N LYS A 519 8.10 -15.95 27.82
CA LYS A 519 9.23 -16.84 28.06
C LYS A 519 10.50 -16.06 27.77
N THR A 520 11.17 -15.63 28.84
CA THR A 520 12.57 -15.23 28.83
C THR A 520 13.38 -16.38 28.25
N THR A 521 13.92 -16.20 27.04
CA THR A 521 14.83 -17.16 26.44
C THR A 521 16.15 -16.44 26.25
N ARG A 522 17.15 -16.75 27.10
CA ARG A 522 18.53 -16.34 26.87
C ARG A 522 18.97 -16.90 25.51
N TYR A 523 19.42 -16.03 24.62
CA TYR A 523 19.96 -16.41 23.32
C TYR A 523 21.39 -16.96 23.51
N ASN A 524 21.51 -18.26 23.79
CA ASN A 524 22.80 -18.95 23.72
C ASN A 524 23.01 -19.50 22.29
N ASN A 525 24.22 -19.32 21.77
CA ASN A 525 24.66 -19.74 20.42
C ASN A 525 24.85 -21.26 20.23
N GLU A 526 24.34 -22.09 21.13
CA GLU A 526 24.53 -23.54 21.07
C GLU A 526 23.19 -24.24 21.21
N THR A 527 22.69 -24.82 20.12
CA THR A 527 22.42 -26.27 20.03
C THR A 527 21.77 -26.66 18.71
N GLU A 528 22.25 -27.80 18.23
CA GLU A 528 21.77 -28.61 17.13
C GLU A 528 20.25 -28.85 17.19
N ARG A 529 19.67 -29.05 16.00
CA ARG A 529 18.29 -29.55 15.83
C ARG A 529 18.02 -30.73 16.76
N LYS A 530 17.12 -30.54 17.71
CA LYS A 530 16.21 -31.60 18.15
C LYS A 530 14.78 -31.17 17.84
N GLU A 531 14.24 -31.80 16.79
CA GLU A 531 12.81 -31.85 16.56
C GLU A 531 12.16 -32.60 17.73
N SER A 532 11.29 -31.93 18.48
CA SER A 532 10.28 -32.62 19.30
C SER A 532 8.99 -31.82 19.24
N TRP A 533 8.09 -32.25 18.35
CA TRP A 533 6.68 -31.91 18.43
C TRP A 533 6.08 -32.71 19.58
N THR A 534 5.67 -32.03 20.66
CA THR A 534 4.76 -32.60 21.64
C THR A 534 3.42 -31.88 21.57
N HIS A 535 2.40 -32.63 21.15
CA HIS A 535 1.00 -32.29 21.20
C HIS A 535 0.58 -31.90 22.62
N ASN A 536 0.10 -30.67 22.81
CA ASN A 536 -0.75 -30.35 23.95
C ASN A 536 -2.20 -30.31 23.49
N ASN A 537 -2.90 -31.41 23.78
CA ASN A 537 -4.35 -31.54 23.74
C ASN A 537 -4.98 -30.55 24.73
N TYR A 538 -5.68 -29.53 24.26
CA TYR A 538 -6.72 -28.87 25.04
C TYR A 538 -8.06 -29.53 24.72
N LYS A 539 -8.48 -30.46 25.60
CA LYS A 539 -9.88 -30.84 25.75
C LYS A 539 -10.65 -29.61 26.24
N GLN A 540 -11.38 -28.93 25.36
CA GLN A 540 -12.47 -28.06 25.79
C GLN A 540 -13.63 -28.93 26.24
N ALA A 541 -14.05 -28.75 27.49
CA ALA A 541 -15.27 -29.34 28.03
C ALA A 541 -16.47 -28.86 27.21
N VAL A 542 -17.15 -29.81 26.58
CA VAL A 542 -18.40 -29.61 25.86
C VAL A 542 -19.51 -29.44 26.90
N ASN A 543 -20.08 -28.24 27.00
CA ASN A 543 -21.44 -28.09 27.54
C ASN A 543 -22.41 -28.30 26.39
N SER A 544 -23.08 -29.45 26.40
CA SER A 544 -24.10 -29.84 25.44
C SER A 544 -25.37 -29.00 25.61
N VAL A 545 -25.69 -28.16 24.63
CA VAL A 545 -27.06 -27.73 24.40
C VAL A 545 -27.61 -28.56 23.25
N LYS A 546 -28.47 -29.52 23.60
CA LYS A 546 -29.35 -30.20 22.63
C LYS A 546 -30.32 -29.16 22.09
N ASN A 547 -30.40 -29.00 20.77
CA ASN A 547 -31.62 -28.62 20.08
C ASN A 547 -31.64 -29.22 18.67
N LYS A 548 -32.86 -29.56 18.25
CA LYS A 548 -33.27 -30.56 17.27
C LYS A 548 -32.95 -30.20 15.80
N GLU A 549 -32.84 -31.25 14.99
CA GLU A 549 -33.16 -31.37 13.55
C GLU A 549 -34.14 -30.28 13.04
N GLU A 550 -34.08 -29.69 11.84
CA GLU A 550 -33.51 -30.05 10.53
C GLU A 550 -33.59 -28.79 9.63
N GLY A 551 -32.65 -28.58 8.71
CA GLY A 551 -32.73 -27.51 7.70
C GLY A 551 -31.44 -27.31 6.90
N ASN A 552 -31.38 -27.88 5.71
CA ASN A 552 -30.26 -27.77 4.76
C ASN A 552 -30.07 -26.30 4.31
N TRP A 553 -28.95 -25.68 4.68
CA TRP A 553 -28.65 -24.25 4.43
C TRP A 553 -28.44 -23.91 2.94
N ARG A 554 -28.41 -24.91 2.05
CA ARG A 554 -28.26 -24.72 0.59
C ARG A 554 -29.52 -24.20 -0.12
N THR A 555 -30.65 -24.02 0.56
CA THR A 555 -31.93 -23.63 -0.09
C THR A 555 -32.56 -22.34 0.43
N LEU A 556 -31.86 -21.52 1.22
CA LEU A 556 -32.39 -20.22 1.64
C LEU A 556 -32.23 -19.19 0.52
N LYS A 557 -33.36 -18.83 -0.13
CA LYS A 557 -33.44 -17.66 -1.02
C LYS A 557 -33.18 -16.38 -0.22
N PRO A 558 -32.52 -15.36 -0.80
CA PRO A 558 -32.25 -14.11 -0.08
C PRO A 558 -33.56 -13.36 0.19
N ASP A 559 -33.75 -12.96 1.45
CA ASP A 559 -34.87 -12.16 1.92
C ASP A 559 -34.89 -10.81 1.19
N SER A 560 -36.02 -10.48 0.56
CA SER A 560 -36.21 -9.29 -0.29
C SER A 560 -36.39 -7.97 0.48
N SER A 561 -36.06 -7.92 1.77
CA SER A 561 -36.14 -6.70 2.59
C SER A 561 -35.02 -6.65 3.63
N PRO A 562 -34.06 -5.71 3.55
CA PRO A 562 -33.01 -5.59 4.56
C PRO A 562 -33.59 -5.02 5.85
N LYS A 563 -33.69 -5.85 6.90
CA LYS A 563 -33.94 -5.36 8.27
C LYS A 563 -32.67 -4.70 8.79
N THR A 564 -32.70 -3.37 8.91
CA THR A 564 -31.61 -2.46 9.30
C THR A 564 -31.17 -2.53 10.77
N THR A 565 -31.53 -3.56 11.54
CA THR A 565 -31.36 -3.56 13.00
C THR A 565 -30.28 -4.51 13.56
N ILE A 566 -29.48 -5.18 12.72
CA ILE A 566 -28.44 -6.12 13.21
C ILE A 566 -27.11 -5.42 13.62
N PHE A 567 -26.94 -4.12 13.33
CA PHE A 567 -25.68 -3.39 13.61
C PHE A 567 -25.85 -2.11 14.45
N MET A 568 -26.63 -2.15 15.51
CA MET A 568 -26.54 -1.12 16.57
C MET A 568 -25.90 -1.73 17.82
N ARG A 569 -24.63 -1.36 18.10
CA ARG A 569 -24.02 -1.59 19.40
C ARG A 569 -24.75 -0.75 20.44
N ASN A 570 -25.45 -1.42 21.36
CA ASN A 570 -25.88 -0.85 22.62
C ASN A 570 -24.69 -0.24 23.37
N ASN A 571 -24.81 1.05 23.71
CA ASN A 571 -24.57 1.57 25.05
C ASN A 571 -25.17 2.99 25.12
N GLN A 572 -26.46 3.06 25.46
CA GLN A 572 -27.06 4.23 26.10
C GLN A 572 -26.80 4.13 27.60
N THR A 573 -26.15 5.15 28.17
CA THR A 573 -26.13 5.62 29.59
C THR A 573 -24.83 6.43 29.71
N GLN A 574 -24.74 7.71 30.04
CA GLN A 574 -25.62 8.68 30.69
C GLN A 574 -25.35 10.06 30.06
N ILE A 575 -26.38 10.75 29.57
CA ILE A 575 -26.33 12.21 29.40
C ILE A 575 -27.16 12.79 30.54
N LYS A 576 -26.49 13.43 31.51
CA LYS A 576 -27.15 14.34 32.44
C LYS A 576 -27.63 15.55 31.63
N LYS A 577 -28.94 15.76 31.59
CA LYS A 577 -29.60 16.96 31.08
C LYS A 577 -29.08 18.22 31.79
N PRO A 578 -28.82 19.32 31.09
CA PRO A 578 -29.03 20.65 31.63
C PRO A 578 -30.48 21.08 31.38
N CYS A 579 -31.12 21.59 32.43
CA CYS A 579 -32.48 22.14 32.43
C CYS A 579 -32.67 23.27 31.41
N CYS A 580 -33.85 23.30 30.80
CA CYS A 580 -34.45 24.53 30.30
C CYS A 580 -34.77 25.46 31.48
N ILE A 581 -34.37 26.73 31.41
CA ILE A 581 -35.09 27.86 32.00
C ILE A 581 -35.14 28.98 30.96
N CYS A 582 -36.35 29.50 30.82
CA CYS A 582 -36.83 30.57 29.95
C CYS A 582 -36.05 31.89 30.05
N SER A 583 -36.10 32.72 29.01
CA SER A 583 -36.99 33.91 28.92
C SER A 583 -36.42 35.00 28.02
N GLN A 584 -37.29 35.57 27.18
CA GLN A 584 -37.41 36.99 26.75
C GLN A 584 -36.13 37.68 26.24
N MET A 585 -36.05 38.19 25.01
CA MET A 585 -36.97 39.06 24.26
C MET A 585 -36.69 38.91 22.76
#